data_AF-A0A150P7K0-F1
#
_entry.id   AF-A0A150P7K0-F1
#
_cell.length_a   1.000
_cell.length_b   1.000
_cell.length_c   1.000
_cell.angle_alpha   90.00
_cell.angle_beta   90.00
_cell.angle_gamma   90.00
#
_symmetry.space_group_name_H-M   'P 1'
#
loop_
_entity.id
_entity.type
_entity.pdbx_description
1 polymer ?
#
loop_
_entity_poly.entity_id
_entity_poly.type
_entity_poly.pdbx_seq_one_letter_code
_entity_poly.pdbx_strand_id
1 'polypeptide(L)'
;MTRRWRGAAGCDEALAQAQATRLLHALLEGLDDSKRAVFVLAELEQMTAPEIAEATGANVNTVYARLRAARKEFEQGAARLRARDGWRSR
;
A
#
# COMPACT_ATOMS: atom_id res chain seq x y z
N MET A 1 -39.05 19.56 12.54
CA MET A 1 -37.72 19.25 13.11
C MET A 1 -37.31 17.84 12.64
N THR A 2 -36.66 17.73 11.49
CA THR A 2 -36.14 16.45 10.97
C THR A 2 -34.67 16.65 10.62
N ARG A 3 -33.81 16.55 11.65
CA ARG A 3 -32.36 16.50 11.46
C ARG A 3 -32.04 15.12 10.90
N ARG A 4 -32.08 15.02 9.57
CA ARG A 4 -31.70 13.85 8.78
C ARG A 4 -30.24 13.53 9.09
N TRP A 5 -29.99 12.39 9.72
CA TRP A 5 -28.64 11.87 10.00
C TRP A 5 -27.93 11.57 8.68
N ARG A 6 -27.28 12.59 8.10
CA ARG A 6 -26.33 12.47 6.99
C ARG A 6 -24.89 12.30 7.50
N GLY A 7 -24.71 11.94 8.78
CA GLY A 7 -23.42 11.89 9.47
C GLY A 7 -22.94 10.48 9.87
N ALA A 8 -23.83 9.50 10.01
CA ALA A 8 -23.43 8.14 10.42
C ALA A 8 -22.69 7.40 9.28
N ALA A 9 -23.27 7.35 8.08
CA ALA A 9 -22.62 6.73 6.90
C ALA A 9 -21.29 7.41 6.53
N GLY A 10 -21.20 8.74 6.66
CA GLY A 10 -19.94 9.46 6.43
C GLY A 10 -18.88 9.22 7.52
N CYS A 11 -19.29 8.90 8.75
CA CYS A 11 -18.37 8.51 9.82
C CYS A 11 -17.81 7.11 9.58
N ASP A 12 -18.67 6.17 9.17
CA ASP A 12 -18.27 4.79 8.86
C ASP A 12 -17.34 4.73 7.64
N GLU A 13 -17.62 5.51 6.58
CA GLU A 13 -16.74 5.66 5.41
C GLU A 13 -15.39 6.28 5.78
N ALA A 14 -15.39 7.35 6.58
CA ALA A 14 -14.14 7.99 7.03
C ALA A 14 -13.30 7.04 7.91
N LEU A 15 -13.96 6.24 8.76
CA LEU A 15 -13.31 5.23 9.58
C LEU A 15 -12.71 4.11 8.73
N ALA A 16 -13.45 3.60 7.74
CA ALA A 16 -12.98 2.58 6.81
C ALA A 16 -11.78 3.07 6.00
N GLN A 17 -11.82 4.33 5.52
CA GLN A 17 -10.71 4.94 4.80
C GLN A 17 -9.47 5.06 5.70
N ALA A 18 -9.63 5.56 6.94
CA ALA A 18 -8.52 5.69 7.87
C ALA A 18 -7.90 4.33 8.22
N GLN A 19 -8.71 3.28 8.32
CA GLN A 19 -8.21 1.91 8.50
C GLN A 19 -7.44 1.44 7.26
N ALA A 20 -7.99 1.60 6.05
CA ALA A 20 -7.31 1.23 4.80
C ALA A 20 -5.94 1.93 4.66
N THR A 21 -5.87 3.22 4.96
CA THR A 21 -4.61 3.99 4.97
C THR A 21 -3.61 3.43 5.98
N ARG A 22 -4.03 3.13 7.22
CA ARG A 22 -3.15 2.53 8.23
C ARG A 22 -2.60 1.17 7.79
N LEU A 23 -3.43 0.33 7.18
CA LEU A 23 -3.01 -0.98 6.69
C LEU A 23 -2.01 -0.84 5.54
N LEU A 24 -2.23 0.10 4.61
CA LEU A 24 -1.27 0.40 3.55
C LEU A 24 0.08 0.84 4.12
N HIS A 25 0.09 1.78 5.09
CA HIS A 25 1.33 2.22 5.74
C HIS A 25 2.06 1.06 6.41
N ALA A 26 1.35 0.21 7.17
CA ALA A 26 1.96 -0.95 7.82
C ALA A 26 2.56 -1.95 6.82
N LEU A 27 1.95 -2.14 5.66
CA LEU A 27 2.49 -2.98 4.60
C LEU A 27 3.75 -2.37 3.97
N LEU A 28 3.75 -1.05 3.72
CA LEU A 28 4.89 -0.33 3.17
C LEU A 28 6.07 -0.27 4.15
N GLU A 29 5.82 -0.14 5.45
CA GLU A 29 6.85 -0.20 6.51
C GLU A 29 7.57 -1.57 6.55
N GLY A 30 6.91 -2.63 6.10
CA GLY A 30 7.52 -3.96 6.00
C GLY A 30 8.51 -4.13 4.84
N LEU A 31 8.58 -3.18 3.92
CA LEU A 31 9.57 -3.16 2.83
C LEU A 31 10.82 -2.38 3.28
N ASP A 32 12.01 -2.81 2.86
CA ASP A 32 13.19 -1.95 3.00
C ASP A 32 13.03 -0.67 2.17
N ASP A 33 13.75 0.39 2.57
CA ASP A 33 13.62 1.73 2.01
C ASP A 33 13.80 1.76 0.49
N SER A 34 14.72 0.97 -0.04
CA SER A 34 14.98 0.91 -1.49
C SER A 34 13.84 0.23 -2.25
N LYS A 35 13.27 -0.85 -1.69
CA LYS A 35 12.09 -1.51 -2.25
C LYS A 35 10.84 -0.63 -2.14
N ARG A 36 10.63 0.02 -0.99
CA ARG A 36 9.50 0.93 -0.78
C ARG A 36 9.52 2.09 -1.76
N ALA A 37 10.67 2.72 -1.96
CA ALA A 37 10.80 3.84 -2.89
C ALA A 37 10.39 3.44 -4.32
N VAL A 38 10.96 2.35 -4.87
CA VAL A 38 10.60 1.93 -6.24
C VAL A 38 9.15 1.47 -6.33
N PHE A 39 8.62 0.81 -5.30
CA PHE A 39 7.24 0.35 -5.26
C PHE A 39 6.24 1.52 -5.28
N VAL A 40 6.49 2.56 -4.47
CA VAL A 40 5.64 3.76 -4.45
C VAL A 40 5.66 4.47 -5.80
N LEU A 41 6.85 4.66 -6.39
CA LEU A 41 6.96 5.32 -7.70
C LEU A 41 6.25 4.52 -8.81
N ALA A 42 6.30 3.19 -8.77
CA ALA A 42 5.62 2.36 -9.76
C ALA A 42 4.10 2.27 -9.55
N GLU A 43 3.64 2.02 -8.32
CA GLU A 43 2.24 1.67 -8.06
C GLU A 43 1.38 2.89 -7.71
N LEU A 44 1.94 3.94 -7.10
CA LEU A 44 1.20 5.15 -6.74
C LEU A 44 1.44 6.28 -7.73
N GLU A 45 2.70 6.51 -8.12
CA GLU A 45 3.05 7.55 -9.10
C GLU A 45 2.96 7.06 -10.55
N GLN A 46 2.67 5.77 -10.77
CA GLN A 46 2.49 5.16 -12.10
C GLN A 46 3.69 5.33 -13.04
N MET A 47 4.90 5.46 -12.48
CA MET A 47 6.13 5.59 -13.26
C MET A 47 6.59 4.24 -13.82
N THR A 48 7.19 4.28 -15.01
CA THR A 48 7.82 3.11 -15.64
C THR A 48 9.18 2.80 -15.01
N ALA A 49 9.69 1.58 -15.18
CA ALA A 49 11.00 1.20 -14.62
C ALA A 49 12.17 2.08 -15.11
N PRO A 50 12.23 2.53 -16.39
CA PRO A 50 13.23 3.51 -16.83
C PRO A 50 13.11 4.86 -16.13
N GLU A 51 11.91 5.43 -16.01
CA GLU A 51 11.69 6.72 -15.31
C GLU A 51 12.07 6.63 -13.83
N ILE A 52 11.79 5.49 -13.19
CA ILE A 52 12.21 5.22 -11.81
C ILE A 52 13.74 5.13 -11.71
N ALA A 53 14.40 4.50 -12.68
CA ALA A 53 15.86 4.41 -12.73
C ALA A 53 16.48 5.80 -12.81
N GLU A 54 15.92 6.69 -13.65
CA GLU A 54 16.33 8.09 -13.74
C GLU A 54 16.09 8.86 -12.43
N ALA A 55 14.89 8.75 -11.85
CA ALA A 55 14.53 9.46 -10.62
C ALA A 55 15.35 9.02 -9.39
N THR A 56 15.77 7.75 -9.34
CA THR A 56 16.50 7.18 -8.20
C THR A 56 18.01 7.08 -8.42
N GLY A 57 18.50 7.30 -9.64
CA GLY A 57 19.89 7.06 -10.03
C GLY A 57 20.30 5.58 -10.01
N ALA A 58 19.35 4.64 -9.90
CA ALA A 58 19.62 3.22 -9.87
C ALA A 58 19.74 2.62 -11.28
N ASN A 59 20.44 1.49 -11.41
CA ASN A 59 20.41 0.73 -12.65
C ASN A 59 19.00 0.17 -12.91
N VAL A 60 18.50 0.26 -14.15
CA VAL A 60 17.15 -0.21 -14.50
C VAL A 60 16.92 -1.70 -14.19
N ASN A 61 17.94 -2.56 -14.33
CA ASN A 61 17.85 -3.97 -13.94
C ASN A 61 17.68 -4.13 -12.41
N THR A 62 18.33 -3.25 -11.63
CA THR A 62 18.15 -3.18 -10.18
C THR A 62 16.73 -2.73 -9.83
N VAL A 63 16.16 -1.77 -10.57
CA VAL A 63 14.75 -1.35 -10.40
C VAL A 63 13.81 -2.53 -10.63
N TYR A 64 13.96 -3.27 -11.73
CA TYR A 64 13.15 -4.47 -11.99
C TYR A 64 13.27 -5.52 -10.89
N ALA A 65 14.49 -5.81 -10.42
CA ALA A 65 14.73 -6.77 -9.36
C ALA A 65 14.08 -6.34 -8.03
N ARG A 66 14.22 -5.06 -7.67
CA ARG A 66 13.61 -4.48 -6.46
C ARG A 66 12.09 -4.45 -6.55
N LEU A 67 11.50 -4.07 -7.67
CA LEU A 67 10.05 -4.10 -7.87
C LEU A 67 9.48 -5.50 -7.70
N ARG A 68 10.13 -6.51 -8.29
CA ARG A 68 9.72 -7.90 -8.13
C ARG A 68 9.75 -8.35 -6.67
N ALA A 69 10.82 -8.01 -5.95
CA ALA A 69 10.95 -8.33 -4.53
C ALA A 69 9.91 -7.58 -3.67
N ALA A 70 9.71 -6.28 -3.93
CA ALA A 70 8.77 -5.43 -3.22
C ALA A 70 7.32 -5.94 -3.36
N ARG A 71 6.90 -6.28 -4.59
CA ARG A 71 5.57 -6.86 -4.85
C ARG A 71 5.37 -8.17 -4.09
N LYS A 72 6.36 -9.06 -4.13
CA LYS A 72 6.31 -10.34 -3.39
C LYS A 72 6.18 -10.12 -1.88
N GLU A 73 6.97 -9.22 -1.29
CA GLU A 73 6.94 -8.94 0.15
C GLU A 73 5.62 -8.26 0.57
N PHE A 74 5.12 -7.33 -0.26
CA PHE A 74 3.83 -6.67 -0.07
C PHE A 74 2.67 -7.68 -0.10
N GLU A 75 2.63 -8.56 -1.11
CA GLU A 75 1.62 -9.62 -1.23
C GLU A 75 1.63 -10.57 -0.03
N GLN A 76 2.82 -10.95 0.45
CA GLN A 76 2.97 -11.78 1.65
C GLN A 76 2.48 -11.05 2.91
N GLY A 77 2.78 -9.76 3.05
CA GLY A 77 2.25 -8.92 4.13
C GLY A 77 0.73 -8.86 4.11
N ALA A 78 0.14 -8.61 2.93
CA ALA A 78 -1.30 -8.54 2.75
C ALA A 78 -1.97 -9.90 3.04
N ALA A 79 -1.36 -11.02 2.64
CA ALA A 79 -1.86 -12.35 2.97
C ALA A 79 -1.88 -12.61 4.49
N ARG A 80 -0.81 -12.23 5.21
CA ARG A 80 -0.76 -12.34 6.69
C ARG A 80 -1.85 -11.51 7.36
N LEU A 81 -2.10 -10.30 6.86
CA LEU A 81 -3.14 -9.42 7.41
C LEU A 81 -4.54 -10.03 7.21
N ARG A 82 -4.86 -10.47 5.98
CA ARG A 82 -6.13 -11.14 5.67
C ARG A 82 -6.36 -12.39 6.52
N ALA A 83 -5.32 -13.17 6.78
CA ALA A 83 -5.43 -14.34 7.65
C ALA A 83 -5.77 -13.98 9.10
N ARG A 84 -5.26 -12.85 9.61
CA ARG A 84 -5.57 -12.35 10.96
C ARG A 84 -7.00 -11.79 11.05
N ASP A 85 -7.44 -11.06 10.03
CA ASP A 85 -8.80 -10.51 9.98
C ASP A 85 -9.86 -11.59 9.74
N GLY A 86 -9.57 -12.57 8.88
CA GLY A 86 -10.44 -13.72 8.63
C GLY A 86 -10.61 -14.65 9.84
N TRP A 87 -9.66 -14.65 10.77
CA TRP A 87 -9.79 -15.33 12.07
C TRP A 87 -10.62 -14.52 13.07
N ARG A 88 -10.56 -13.19 13.02
CA ARG A 88 -11.36 -12.29 13.89
C ARG A 88 -12.85 -12.25 13.52
N SER A 89 -13.18 -12.57 12.28
CA SER A 89 -14.56 -12.55 11.76
C SER A 89 -15.28 -13.91 11.82
N ARG A 90 -14.73 -14.91 12.52
CA ARG A 90 -15.37 -16.22 12.78
C ARG A 90 -15.57 -16.40 14.28
#